data_AF-A0A646KSW8-F1
#
_entry.id   AF-A0A646KSW8-F1
#
_cell.length_a   1.000
_cell.length_b   1.000
_cell.length_c   1.000
_cell.angle_alpha   90.00
_cell.angle_beta   90.00
_cell.angle_gamma   90.00
#
_symmetry.space_group_name_H-M   'P 1'
#
loop_
_entity.id
_entity.type
_entity.pdbx_description
1 polymer ?
#
loop_
_entity_poly.entity_id
_entity_poly.type
_entity_poly.pdbx_seq_one_letter_code
_entity_poly.pdbx_strand_id
1 'polypeptide(L)'
;MGAVGKGPAQQAPRRRPTSTLWQGLSRRVQDIASAHRGCLPAALPPIGETDPAPAGEPAGNTVADTRAGRHARRLFETVQALTHSGRSHSSVARELGLDRRTVRKYARAHTWQEVVRRRPPRKPSTLDPYLGYLQQRWDEGQHSAKILHEELQTKGYLGHYQRVK
;
A
#
# COMPACT_ATOMS: atom_id res chain seq x y z
N MET A 1 48.38 44.43 -24.34
CA MET A 1 47.56 43.74 -25.37
C MET A 1 47.91 42.26 -25.31
N GLY A 2 47.04 41.27 -25.10
CA GLY A 2 45.60 41.25 -25.00
C GLY A 2 45.15 40.11 -24.07
N ALA A 3 43.92 40.23 -23.59
CA ALA A 3 43.29 39.34 -22.62
C ALA A 3 42.96 37.97 -23.25
N VAL A 4 43.30 36.88 -22.55
CA VAL A 4 42.76 35.55 -22.84
C VAL A 4 41.42 35.44 -22.11
N GLY A 5 40.33 35.57 -22.88
CA GLY A 5 38.98 35.37 -22.42
C GLY A 5 38.67 33.89 -22.18
N LYS A 6 38.25 33.55 -20.95
CA LYS A 6 37.57 32.29 -20.62
C LYS A 6 36.20 32.26 -21.31
N GLY A 7 35.98 31.28 -22.18
CA GLY A 7 34.66 31.00 -22.75
C GLY A 7 33.68 30.45 -21.70
N PRO A 8 32.37 30.74 -21.80
CA PRO A 8 31.38 30.33 -20.81
C PRO A 8 31.09 28.82 -20.88
N ALA A 9 30.96 28.22 -19.70
CA ALA A 9 30.52 26.85 -19.50
C ALA A 9 29.08 26.67 -20.00
N GLN A 10 28.89 25.69 -20.89
CA GLN A 10 27.57 25.25 -21.35
C GLN A 10 26.82 24.59 -20.19
N GLN A 11 25.67 25.16 -19.80
CA GLN A 11 24.79 24.57 -18.79
C GLN A 11 23.85 23.53 -19.44
N ALA A 12 23.88 22.31 -18.91
CA ALA A 12 23.00 21.22 -19.30
C ALA A 12 21.52 21.49 -18.89
N PRO A 13 20.52 21.00 -19.65
CA PRO A 13 19.12 21.20 -19.33
C PRO A 13 18.75 20.48 -18.03
N ARG A 14 18.29 21.25 -17.03
CA ARG A 14 17.78 20.73 -15.75
C ARG A 14 16.55 19.86 -16.02
N ARG A 15 16.62 18.57 -15.69
CA ARG A 15 15.47 17.65 -15.71
C ARG A 15 14.42 18.16 -14.73
N ARG A 16 13.20 18.43 -15.22
CA ARG A 16 12.08 18.89 -14.40
C ARG A 16 11.65 17.78 -13.41
N PRO A 17 11.31 18.11 -12.15
CA PRO A 17 10.89 17.12 -11.16
C PRO A 17 9.49 16.56 -11.48
N THR A 18 9.38 15.22 -11.49
CA THR A 18 8.16 14.43 -11.75
C THR A 18 7.04 14.62 -10.73
N SER A 19 7.32 15.27 -9.60
CA SER A 19 6.34 15.59 -8.56
C SER A 19 5.24 16.53 -9.03
N THR A 20 5.55 17.40 -10.00
CA THR A 20 4.62 18.45 -10.48
C THR A 20 3.43 17.89 -11.27
N LEU A 21 3.63 16.78 -12.00
CA LEU A 21 2.56 16.14 -12.78
C LEU A 21 1.51 15.49 -11.87
N TRP A 22 1.94 14.81 -10.81
CA TRP A 22 1.04 14.18 -9.85
C TRP A 22 0.24 15.22 -9.05
N GLN A 23 0.88 16.31 -8.64
CA GLN A 23 0.18 17.41 -7.95
C GLN A 23 -0.89 18.05 -8.85
N GLY A 24 -0.58 18.27 -10.13
CA GLY A 24 -1.54 18.83 -11.09
C GLY A 24 -2.76 17.92 -11.33
N LEU A 25 -2.55 16.60 -11.39
CA LEU A 25 -3.63 15.63 -11.54
C LEU A 25 -4.54 15.59 -10.31
N SER A 26 -3.95 15.49 -9.11
CA SER A 26 -4.72 15.45 -7.86
C SER A 26 -5.58 16.70 -7.66
N ARG A 27 -5.03 17.88 -7.97
CA ARG A 27 -5.77 19.14 -7.85
C ARG A 27 -6.95 19.22 -8.82
N ARG A 28 -6.76 18.81 -10.08
CA ARG A 28 -7.85 18.75 -11.06
C ARG A 28 -8.96 17.78 -10.67
N VAL A 29 -8.61 16.61 -10.12
CA VAL A 29 -9.60 15.66 -9.61
C VAL A 29 -10.39 16.27 -8.45
N GLN A 30 -9.70 16.97 -7.54
CA GLN A 30 -10.33 17.64 -6.41
C GLN A 30 -11.24 18.80 -6.83
N ASP A 31 -10.85 19.59 -7.84
CA ASP A 31 -11.66 20.69 -8.40
C ASP A 31 -12.94 20.14 -9.05
N ILE A 32 -12.83 19.07 -9.85
CA ILE A 32 -13.98 18.42 -10.50
C ILE A 32 -14.91 17.81 -9.44
N ALA A 33 -14.37 17.11 -8.43
CA ALA A 33 -15.17 16.54 -7.36
C ALA A 33 -15.88 17.62 -6.52
N SER A 34 -15.23 18.76 -6.29
CA SER A 34 -15.81 19.90 -5.58
C SER A 34 -16.92 20.57 -6.38
N ALA A 35 -16.74 20.70 -7.71
CA ALA A 35 -17.75 21.23 -8.62
C ALA A 35 -18.99 20.33 -8.71
N HIS A 36 -18.80 19.01 -8.63
CA HIS A 36 -19.88 18.02 -8.72
C HIS A 36 -20.31 17.43 -7.35
N ARG A 37 -19.98 18.10 -6.24
CA ARG A 37 -20.28 17.61 -4.88
C ARG A 37 -21.77 17.32 -4.63
N GLY A 38 -22.66 18.03 -5.33
CA GLY A 38 -24.11 17.84 -5.24
C GLY A 38 -24.66 16.67 -6.05
N CYS A 39 -23.87 16.11 -6.98
CA CYS A 39 -24.25 14.97 -7.82
C CYS A 39 -23.78 13.63 -7.26
N LEU A 40 -22.80 13.64 -6.34
CA LEU A 40 -22.27 12.46 -5.67
C LEU A 40 -23.26 11.70 -4.74
N PRO A 41 -24.25 12.32 -4.08
CA PRO A 41 -25.10 11.60 -3.13
C PRO A 41 -26.01 10.55 -3.78
N ALA A 42 -26.30 10.66 -5.08
CA ALA A 42 -27.21 9.78 -5.79
C ALA A 42 -26.62 8.39 -6.14
N ALA A 43 -25.33 8.17 -5.89
CA ALA A 43 -24.64 6.91 -6.20
C ALA A 43 -24.22 6.09 -4.96
N LEU A 44 -24.55 6.55 -3.75
CA LEU A 44 -24.30 5.80 -2.52
C LEU A 44 -25.59 5.08 -2.09
N PRO A 45 -25.62 3.74 -2.02
CA PRO A 45 -26.73 3.06 -1.36
C PRO A 45 -26.80 3.51 0.11
N PRO A 46 -28.01 3.60 0.71
CA PRO A 46 -28.13 3.90 2.13
C PRO A 46 -27.36 2.85 2.91
N ILE A 47 -26.34 3.29 3.66
CA ILE A 47 -25.65 2.44 4.64
C ILE A 47 -26.64 2.28 5.80
N GLY A 48 -27.55 1.31 5.64
CA GLY A 48 -28.43 0.85 6.70
C GLY A 48 -27.62 0.06 7.73
N GLU A 49 -27.49 0.67 8.90
CA GLU A 49 -27.52 0.09 10.25
C GLU A 49 -27.00 -1.35 10.45
N THR A 50 -25.83 -1.40 11.08
CA THR A 50 -25.41 -2.26 12.21
C THR A 50 -26.24 -3.51 12.54
N ASP A 51 -25.62 -4.68 12.35
CA ASP A 51 -25.74 -5.83 13.24
C ASP A 51 -24.37 -6.08 13.92
N PRO A 52 -24.30 -6.36 15.25
CA PRO A 52 -23.04 -6.60 15.92
C PRO A 52 -22.62 -8.08 15.85
N ALA A 53 -21.47 -8.32 15.21
CA ALA A 53 -20.48 -9.39 15.43
C ALA A 53 -20.93 -10.88 15.36
N PRO A 54 -20.04 -11.76 14.90
CA PRO A 54 -19.11 -12.30 15.89
C PRO A 54 -17.66 -12.19 15.44
N ALA A 55 -16.80 -12.09 16.46
CA ALA A 55 -15.37 -12.26 16.36
C ALA A 55 -15.02 -13.58 15.62
N GLY A 56 -14.63 -13.44 14.36
CA GLY A 56 -13.97 -14.46 13.57
C GLY A 56 -12.55 -14.01 13.31
N GLU A 57 -11.60 -14.76 13.83
CA GLU A 57 -10.16 -14.57 13.76
C GLU A 57 -9.66 -14.08 12.38
N PRO A 58 -8.75 -13.09 12.28
CA PRO A 58 -8.12 -12.77 11.01
C PRO A 58 -6.98 -13.77 10.73
N ALA A 59 -7.32 -15.06 10.70
CA ALA A 59 -6.43 -16.10 10.23
C ALA A 59 -6.44 -16.10 8.68
N GLY A 60 -5.55 -15.29 8.11
CA GLY A 60 -4.80 -15.74 6.93
C GLY A 60 -5.35 -15.48 5.53
N ASN A 61 -6.28 -14.54 5.28
CA ASN A 61 -6.79 -14.32 3.91
C ASN A 61 -6.78 -12.88 3.36
N THR A 62 -5.99 -11.97 3.93
CA THR A 62 -5.99 -10.56 3.49
C THR A 62 -5.35 -10.32 2.11
N VAL A 63 -4.58 -11.27 1.57
CA VAL A 63 -3.86 -11.05 0.29
C VAL A 63 -4.74 -11.28 -0.93
N ALA A 64 -5.72 -12.19 -0.84
CA ALA A 64 -6.55 -12.62 -1.97
C ALA A 64 -7.59 -11.58 -2.39
N ASP A 65 -8.11 -10.78 -1.45
CA ASP A 65 -9.15 -9.80 -1.74
C ASP A 65 -8.62 -8.39 -2.07
N THR A 66 -7.29 -8.21 -2.07
CA THR A 66 -6.72 -6.96 -2.56
C THR A 66 -6.83 -6.86 -4.08
N ARG A 67 -7.05 -5.64 -4.60
CA ARG A 67 -6.97 -5.35 -6.05
C ARG A 67 -5.65 -5.87 -6.66
N ALA A 68 -4.55 -5.76 -5.91
CA ALA A 68 -3.25 -6.27 -6.30
C ALA A 68 -3.21 -7.81 -6.36
N GLY A 69 -3.82 -8.50 -5.39
CA GLY A 69 -3.95 -9.96 -5.37
C GLY A 69 -4.76 -10.48 -6.56
N ARG A 70 -5.92 -9.88 -6.85
CA ARG A 70 -6.74 -10.25 -8.03
C ARG A 70 -5.98 -10.06 -9.34
N HIS A 71 -5.24 -8.95 -9.48
CA HIS A 71 -4.44 -8.70 -10.67
C HIS A 71 -3.29 -9.71 -10.84
N ALA A 72 -2.56 -9.98 -9.76
CA ALA A 72 -1.47 -10.96 -9.78
C ALA A 72 -1.96 -12.38 -10.07
N ARG A 73 -3.13 -12.76 -9.55
CA ARG A 73 -3.76 -14.05 -9.85
C ARG A 73 -4.08 -14.20 -11.34
N ARG A 74 -4.72 -13.18 -11.94
CA ARG A 74 -5.03 -13.19 -13.38
C ARG A 74 -3.75 -13.32 -14.23
N LEU A 75 -2.73 -12.52 -13.92
CA LEU A 75 -1.44 -12.60 -14.63
C LEU A 75 -0.78 -13.97 -14.48
N PHE A 76 -0.82 -14.56 -13.30
CA PHE A 76 -0.28 -15.90 -13.05
C PHE A 76 -0.99 -16.96 -13.89
N GLU A 77 -2.31 -16.97 -13.89
CA GLU A 77 -3.11 -17.92 -14.68
C GLU A 77 -2.82 -17.78 -16.19
N THR A 78 -2.75 -16.55 -16.70
CA THR A 78 -2.41 -16.31 -18.12
C THR A 78 -0.99 -16.75 -18.47
N VAL A 79 0.00 -16.45 -17.65
CA VAL A 79 1.39 -16.86 -17.89
C VAL A 79 1.53 -18.38 -17.84
N GLN A 80 0.88 -19.05 -16.88
CA GLN A 80 0.90 -20.50 -16.75
C GLN A 80 0.25 -21.18 -17.97
N ALA A 81 -0.91 -20.71 -18.41
CA ALA A 81 -1.58 -21.25 -19.58
C ALA A 81 -0.71 -21.14 -20.86
N LEU A 82 -0.12 -19.96 -21.09
CA LEU A 82 0.74 -19.75 -22.26
C LEU A 82 2.04 -20.56 -22.18
N THR A 83 2.62 -20.70 -20.99
CA THR A 83 3.85 -21.50 -20.82
C THR A 83 3.57 -23.00 -20.97
N HIS A 84 2.43 -23.48 -20.47
CA HIS A 84 2.01 -24.88 -20.63
C HIS A 84 1.70 -25.23 -22.09
N SER A 85 1.26 -24.26 -22.90
CA SER A 85 1.12 -24.43 -24.34
C SER A 85 2.45 -24.55 -25.12
N GLY A 86 3.60 -24.59 -24.43
CA GLY A 86 4.93 -24.77 -25.04
C GLY A 86 5.53 -23.49 -25.61
N ARG A 87 4.91 -22.32 -25.38
CA ARG A 87 5.46 -21.04 -25.87
C ARG A 87 6.69 -20.62 -25.06
N SER A 88 7.67 -20.04 -25.74
CA SER A 88 8.85 -19.51 -25.06
C SER A 88 8.50 -18.31 -24.17
N HIS A 89 9.19 -18.17 -23.04
CA HIS A 89 9.02 -17.01 -22.14
C HIS A 89 9.19 -15.66 -22.84
N SER A 90 10.00 -15.59 -23.91
CA SER A 90 10.20 -14.37 -24.69
C SER A 90 8.97 -14.01 -25.53
N SER A 91 8.27 -15.02 -26.07
CA SER A 91 7.02 -14.80 -26.81
C SER A 91 5.91 -14.33 -25.86
N VAL A 92 5.76 -14.99 -24.72
CA VAL A 92 4.78 -14.64 -23.68
C VAL A 92 5.01 -13.22 -23.15
N ALA A 93 6.28 -12.83 -22.98
CA ALA A 93 6.64 -11.47 -22.57
C ALA A 93 6.16 -10.41 -23.57
N ARG A 94 6.34 -10.65 -24.88
CA ARG A 94 5.89 -9.74 -25.94
C ARG A 94 4.37 -9.66 -26.03
N GLU A 95 3.70 -10.80 -25.92
CA GLU A 95 2.24 -10.92 -26.00
C GLU A 95 1.54 -10.21 -24.83
N LEU A 96 2.08 -10.36 -23.61
CA LEU A 96 1.51 -9.75 -22.40
C LEU A 96 2.05 -8.36 -22.09
N GLY A 97 3.01 -7.85 -22.87
CA GLY A 97 3.70 -6.58 -22.59
C GLY A 97 4.47 -6.58 -21.26
N LEU A 98 4.96 -7.75 -20.83
CA LEU A 98 5.67 -7.94 -19.55
C LEU A 98 7.18 -8.10 -19.77
N ASP A 99 7.95 -7.73 -18.74
CA ASP A 99 9.39 -8.04 -18.73
C ASP A 99 9.64 -9.57 -18.67
N ARG A 100 10.66 -10.04 -19.38
CA ARG A 100 11.02 -11.48 -19.45
C ARG A 100 11.35 -12.06 -18.07
N ARG A 101 11.95 -11.29 -17.15
CA ARG A 101 12.22 -11.74 -15.78
C ARG A 101 10.92 -11.91 -14.99
N THR A 102 9.93 -11.06 -15.23
CA THR A 102 8.60 -11.18 -14.64
C THR A 102 7.91 -12.45 -15.12
N VAL A 103 7.86 -12.69 -16.44
CA VAL A 103 7.29 -13.94 -16.99
C VAL A 103 7.97 -15.17 -16.40
N ARG A 104 9.32 -15.18 -16.34
CA ARG A 104 10.07 -16.28 -15.71
C ARG A 104 9.73 -16.46 -14.23
N LYS A 105 9.52 -15.37 -13.48
CA LYS A 105 9.10 -15.42 -12.08
C LYS A 105 7.72 -16.07 -11.93
N TYR A 106 6.76 -15.67 -12.77
CA TYR A 106 5.41 -16.23 -12.76
C TYR A 106 5.36 -17.69 -13.22
N ALA A 107 6.10 -18.05 -14.27
CA ALA A 107 6.16 -19.41 -14.80
C ALA A 107 6.85 -20.42 -13.85
N ARG A 108 7.77 -19.96 -12.99
CA ARG A 108 8.44 -20.81 -11.99
C ARG A 108 7.67 -20.94 -10.68
N ALA A 109 6.73 -20.04 -10.42
CA ALA A 109 5.97 -20.07 -9.18
C ALA A 109 4.93 -21.19 -9.25
N HIS A 110 4.73 -21.89 -8.12
CA HIS A 110 3.69 -22.92 -8.04
C HIS A 110 2.33 -22.31 -7.75
N THR A 111 2.31 -21.18 -7.04
CA THR A 111 1.09 -20.45 -6.70
C THR A 111 1.22 -18.95 -7.00
N TRP A 112 0.10 -18.30 -7.33
CA TRP A 112 0.08 -16.85 -7.54
C TRP A 112 0.51 -16.06 -6.28
N GLN A 113 0.32 -16.65 -5.10
CA GLN A 113 0.67 -16.05 -3.81
C GLN A 113 2.18 -15.89 -3.61
N GLU A 114 3.01 -16.76 -4.19
CA GLU A 114 4.47 -16.65 -4.17
C GLU A 114 4.96 -15.44 -4.97
N VAL A 115 4.20 -15.04 -5.99
CA VAL A 115 4.57 -13.94 -6.88
C VAL A 115 4.19 -12.60 -6.28
N VAL A 116 3.09 -12.55 -5.54
CA VAL A 116 2.68 -11.38 -4.77
C VAL A 116 3.71 -11.16 -3.66
N ARG A 117 4.40 -10.01 -3.72
CA ARG A 117 5.25 -9.58 -2.61
C ARG A 117 4.37 -9.41 -1.38
N ARG A 118 4.38 -10.39 -0.48
CA ARG A 118 3.82 -10.22 0.86
C ARG A 118 4.68 -9.17 1.56
N ARG A 119 4.04 -8.11 2.07
CA ARG A 119 4.71 -7.24 3.02
C ARG A 119 5.09 -8.14 4.20
N PRO A 120 6.37 -8.17 4.63
CA PRO A 120 6.73 -8.98 5.79
C PRO A 120 5.83 -8.59 6.96
N PRO A 121 5.39 -9.55 7.79
CA PRO A 121 4.57 -9.25 8.94
C PRO A 121 5.26 -8.17 9.78
N ARG A 122 4.47 -7.26 10.35
CA ARG A 122 5.02 -6.23 11.25
C ARG A 122 5.75 -6.96 12.37
N LYS A 123 6.97 -6.53 12.68
CA LYS A 123 7.69 -7.05 13.85
C LYS A 123 6.86 -6.74 15.11
N PRO A 124 6.76 -7.69 16.05
CA PRO A 124 6.07 -7.42 17.30
C PRO A 124 6.69 -6.19 17.97
N SER A 125 5.85 -5.25 18.39
CA SER A 125 6.26 -4.07 19.14
C SER A 125 6.19 -4.38 20.63
N THR A 126 7.03 -3.74 21.43
CA THR A 126 6.95 -3.74 22.90
C THR A 126 5.57 -3.34 23.43
N LEU A 127 4.76 -2.64 22.62
CA LEU A 127 3.39 -2.26 22.97
C LEU A 127 2.37 -3.38 22.77
N ASP A 128 2.67 -4.39 21.94
CA ASP A 128 1.71 -5.42 21.53
C ASP A 128 1.10 -6.19 22.72
N PRO A 129 1.87 -6.57 23.77
CA PRO A 129 1.29 -7.22 24.95
C PRO A 129 0.26 -6.38 25.72
N TYR A 130 0.29 -5.06 25.53
CA TYR A 130 -0.53 -4.11 26.27
C TYR A 130 -1.73 -3.57 25.47
N LEU A 131 -1.87 -3.95 24.20
CA LEU A 131 -2.94 -3.47 23.33
C LEU A 131 -4.34 -3.81 23.87
N GLY A 132 -4.51 -5.00 24.45
CA GLY A 132 -5.80 -5.39 25.05
C GLY A 132 -6.19 -4.50 26.23
N TYR A 133 -5.22 -4.10 27.05
CA TYR A 133 -5.44 -3.16 28.14
C TYR A 133 -5.77 -1.76 27.63
N LEU A 134 -5.04 -1.27 26.62
CA LEU A 134 -5.31 0.02 26.00
C LEU A 134 -6.71 0.07 25.37
N GLN A 135 -7.13 -1.00 24.71
CA GLN A 135 -8.46 -1.11 24.15
C GLN A 135 -9.54 -1.07 25.23
N GLN A 136 -9.36 -1.81 26.32
CA GLN A 136 -10.27 -1.74 27.47
C GLN A 136 -10.40 -0.31 28.02
N ARG A 137 -9.29 0.38 28.25
CA ARG A 137 -9.31 1.76 28.76
C ARG A 137 -9.92 2.75 27.77
N TRP A 138 -9.74 2.48 26.47
CA TRP A 138 -10.35 3.25 25.40
C TRP A 138 -11.87 3.14 25.41
N ASP A 139 -12.39 1.92 25.61
CA ASP A 139 -13.82 1.63 25.69
C ASP A 139 -14.45 2.19 26.98
N GLU A 140 -13.68 2.25 28.07
CA GLU A 140 -14.03 2.95 29.31
C GLU A 140 -14.01 4.49 29.19
N GLY A 141 -13.69 5.03 28.01
CA GLY A 141 -13.72 6.46 27.69
C GLY A 141 -12.43 7.20 28.05
N GLN A 142 -11.36 6.48 28.38
CA GLN A 142 -10.08 7.10 28.73
C GLN A 142 -9.14 7.17 27.52
N HIS A 143 -9.14 8.33 26.86
CA HIS A 143 -8.39 8.58 25.62
C HIS A 143 -7.10 9.39 25.84
N SER A 144 -6.79 9.74 27.09
CA SER A 144 -5.60 10.52 27.42
C SER A 144 -4.33 9.64 27.39
N ALA A 145 -3.53 9.80 26.32
CA ALA A 145 -2.29 9.04 26.14
C ALA A 145 -1.30 9.16 27.32
N LYS A 146 -1.31 10.29 28.05
CA LYS A 146 -0.46 10.48 29.23
C LYS A 146 -0.87 9.54 30.36
N ILE A 147 -2.17 9.47 30.65
CA ILE A 147 -2.74 8.60 31.68
C ILE A 147 -2.48 7.14 31.30
N LEU A 148 -2.75 6.77 30.04
CA LEU A 148 -2.50 5.43 29.55
C LEU A 148 -1.02 5.04 29.66
N HIS A 149 -0.09 5.95 29.37
CA HIS A 149 1.33 5.67 29.51
C HIS A 149 1.77 5.49 30.97
N GLU A 150 1.27 6.31 31.90
CA GLU A 150 1.53 6.14 33.34
C GLU A 150 1.00 4.78 33.84
N GLU A 151 -0.23 4.41 33.45
CA GLU A 151 -0.82 3.11 33.76
C GLU A 151 -0.02 1.94 33.18
N LEU A 152 0.49 2.10 31.94
CA LEU A 152 1.36 1.11 31.31
C LEU A 152 2.69 0.97 32.05
N GLN A 153 3.30 2.08 32.50
CA GLN A 153 4.54 2.03 33.28
C GLN A 153 4.36 1.28 34.59
N THR A 154 3.24 1.48 35.30
CA THR A 154 2.91 0.71 36.51
C THR A 154 2.77 -0.79 36.22
N LYS A 155 2.33 -1.16 35.02
CA LYS A 155 2.23 -2.54 34.54
C LYS A 155 3.55 -3.11 33.96
N GLY A 156 4.66 -2.38 34.10
CA GLY A 156 5.99 -2.81 33.67
C GLY A 156 6.34 -2.48 32.22
N TYR A 157 5.62 -1.56 31.57
CA TYR A 157 5.97 -1.09 30.24
C TYR A 157 7.23 -0.22 30.27
N LEU A 158 8.27 -0.64 29.55
CA LEU A 158 9.55 0.07 29.43
C LEU A 158 9.69 0.87 28.12
N GLY A 159 8.62 0.98 27.33
CA GLY A 159 8.67 1.68 26.06
C GLY A 159 8.44 3.19 26.19
N HIS A 160 8.59 3.90 25.06
CA HIS A 160 8.52 5.36 25.02
C HIS A 160 7.07 5.85 24.86
N TYR A 161 6.73 6.96 25.52
CA TYR A 161 5.42 7.64 25.43
C TYR A 161 4.89 7.83 24.01
N GLN A 162 5.76 8.17 23.05
CA GLN A 162 5.38 8.32 21.64
C GLN A 162 4.79 7.06 20.98
N ARG A 163 4.97 5.87 21.56
CA ARG A 163 4.32 4.66 21.05
C ARG A 163 2.88 4.51 21.52
N VAL A 164 2.51 5.17 22.60
CA VAL A 164 1.17 5.13 23.22
C VAL A 164 0.27 6.26 22.66
N LYS A 165 0.89 7.38 22.27
CA LYS A 165 0.22 8.52 21.61
C LYS A 165 -0.12 8.20 20.15
#